data_AF-A0A1G1JRE5-F1
#
_entry.id   AF-A0A1G1JRE5-F1
#
_cell.length_a   1.000
_cell.length_b   1.000
_cell.length_c   1.000
_cell.angle_alpha   90.00
_cell.angle_beta   90.00
_cell.angle_gamma   90.00
#
_symmetry.space_group_name_H-M   'P 1'
#
loop_
_entity.id
_entity.type
_entity.pdbx_description
1 polymer ?
#
loop_
_entity_poly.entity_id
_entity_poly.type
_entity_poly.pdbx_seq_one_letter_code
_entity_poly.pdbx_strand_id
1 'polypeptide(L)'
;MIFILPFFHKRILNTALFSLLGFFTAAGPGWAEEVLPAGASIEMSKQAIHDRVKSMREERFKQMPYLDTDIIQDAVNTERAERRKAFMEGGEKSLRDLVNQARAVHTESQAALARVSLSRRRILLAVREMFPEVDFELKERDGSLQGGPFNSMAYAFTFRQPIFKGGSLWNTLLKEKAELNAADKEYESVLLELYKDVALAYFEYHRAARTEEDQGRIIKEMKQIVDISKQKYAQQITSEIENLNVESLYGQMQYDYETAKQELELAKLELEKFLDIKIGEDFRVLPLYSFEGLLSSAEAAVDTELKFGEDNPYKFSGSITIPKLQDMVDQAYQHRPDLQAETSKLESARLQEKIRWAEFMPQAEMVMKFGKLAEAFNDVNPDPGYRKEWRLTLELEWNVGGSTVGYSLDNQEIPPNVSSFQQQSTTQTKTNTLTASLLDSMDDFASTKEAEVERLDQLVELEKKEKEVVRDVKKAYFDYQKARIQVKSSLQRANYRQRVVMLTKHKLDNNEVETSEYLGANNDLLREINTLHKALADYFTAKAELNYAVGSYDFLPAEQLEDFYE
;
A
#
# COMPACT_ATOMS: atom_id res chain seq x y z
N MET A 1 21.81 -50.59 -21.35
CA MET A 1 20.45 -50.25 -20.85
C MET A 1 20.40 -48.73 -20.78
N ILE A 2 20.09 -48.05 -21.88
CA ILE A 2 18.73 -47.63 -22.33
C ILE A 2 18.09 -46.77 -21.20
N PHE A 3 18.12 -45.44 -21.24
CA PHE A 3 17.39 -44.58 -22.19
C PHE A 3 18.12 -43.26 -22.54
N ILE A 4 17.73 -42.72 -23.70
CA ILE A 4 18.32 -41.64 -24.49
C ILE A 4 17.23 -40.57 -24.73
N LEU A 5 17.57 -39.28 -24.53
CA LEU A 5 17.01 -38.02 -25.15
C LEU A 5 15.52 -37.65 -24.96
N PRO A 6 15.05 -36.42 -25.34
CA PRO A 6 15.75 -35.12 -25.50
C PRO A 6 14.97 -33.87 -24.98
N PHE A 7 15.74 -32.78 -24.89
CA PHE A 7 15.33 -31.38 -25.09
C PHE A 7 14.45 -31.17 -26.33
N PHE A 8 13.35 -30.41 -26.21
CA PHE A 8 12.74 -29.71 -27.35
C PHE A 8 12.13 -28.35 -26.94
N HIS A 9 12.27 -27.43 -27.88
CA HIS A 9 11.95 -26.00 -27.89
C HIS A 9 10.52 -25.76 -28.42
N LYS A 10 9.76 -24.78 -27.87
CA LYS A 10 8.64 -24.01 -28.48
C LYS A 10 8.05 -23.12 -27.37
N ARG A 11 8.02 -21.78 -27.40
CA ARG A 11 7.46 -20.82 -28.38
C ARG A 11 6.02 -21.16 -28.78
N ILE A 12 5.07 -20.38 -28.25
CA ILE A 12 3.72 -19.99 -28.74
C ILE A 12 2.78 -19.87 -27.54
N LEU A 13 2.36 -18.65 -27.18
CA LEU A 13 0.94 -18.27 -27.12
C LEU A 13 0.84 -16.77 -26.82
N ASN A 14 0.75 -16.00 -27.90
CA ASN A 14 0.32 -14.61 -27.92
C ASN A 14 -0.80 -14.61 -28.96
N THR A 15 -2.07 -14.74 -28.55
CA THR A 15 -3.31 -14.49 -29.32
C THR A 15 -4.52 -15.09 -28.59
N ALA A 16 -5.18 -14.29 -27.74
CA ALA A 16 -6.54 -14.57 -27.27
C ALA A 16 -7.18 -13.28 -26.75
N LEU A 17 -7.46 -12.33 -27.65
CA LEU A 17 -8.28 -11.15 -27.35
C LEU A 17 -8.78 -10.49 -28.65
N PHE A 18 -9.47 -11.27 -29.50
CA PHE A 18 -10.28 -10.76 -30.61
C PHE A 18 -11.27 -11.87 -31.02
N SER A 19 -12.45 -11.90 -30.38
CA SER A 19 -13.67 -12.56 -30.89
C SER A 19 -14.80 -12.44 -29.87
N LEU A 20 -15.40 -11.25 -29.76
CA LEU A 20 -16.73 -11.08 -29.14
C LEU A 20 -17.42 -9.82 -29.68
N LEU A 21 -17.41 -9.67 -31.01
CA LEU A 21 -18.19 -8.68 -31.75
C LEU A 21 -18.61 -9.32 -33.07
N GLY A 22 -19.83 -9.84 -33.11
CA GLY A 22 -20.36 -10.47 -34.32
C GLY A 22 -21.65 -11.23 -34.11
N PHE A 23 -22.71 -10.55 -33.63
CA PHE A 23 -24.10 -10.96 -33.86
C PHE A 23 -25.01 -9.77 -33.52
N PHE A 24 -25.43 -9.02 -34.52
CA PHE A 24 -26.76 -8.38 -34.61
C PHE A 24 -26.86 -7.62 -35.93
N THR A 25 -27.45 -8.27 -36.93
CA THR A 25 -28.02 -7.59 -38.11
C THR A 25 -29.43 -8.14 -38.35
N ALA A 26 -30.30 -7.23 -38.79
CA ALA A 26 -31.67 -7.39 -39.30
C ALA A 26 -32.84 -7.37 -38.29
N ALA A 27 -33.42 -6.17 -38.10
CA ALA A 27 -34.88 -5.98 -38.12
C ALA A 27 -35.28 -4.50 -38.31
N GLY A 28 -35.90 -4.19 -39.46
CA GLY A 28 -37.06 -3.28 -39.63
C GLY A 28 -36.92 -1.75 -39.47
N PRO A 29 -37.27 -0.95 -40.48
CA PRO A 29 -37.43 0.50 -40.34
C PRO A 29 -38.87 0.87 -39.94
N GLY A 30 -39.01 1.87 -39.07
CA GLY A 30 -40.27 2.60 -38.93
C GLY A 30 -40.61 3.02 -37.51
N TRP A 31 -39.99 4.09 -37.02
CA TRP A 31 -40.58 4.94 -35.98
C TRP A 31 -40.28 6.40 -36.30
N ALA A 32 -41.35 7.19 -36.26
CA ALA A 32 -41.36 8.61 -36.56
C ALA A 32 -40.54 9.41 -35.54
N GLU A 33 -39.79 10.37 -36.06
CA GLU A 33 -38.92 11.27 -35.32
C GLU A 33 -39.77 12.40 -34.72
N GLU A 34 -40.18 12.23 -33.46
CA GLU A 34 -40.74 13.31 -32.65
C GLU A 34 -39.58 14.06 -32.01
N VAL A 35 -39.26 15.23 -32.60
CA VAL A 35 -38.19 16.12 -32.13
C VAL A 35 -38.59 16.74 -30.80
N LEU A 36 -38.16 16.10 -29.71
CA LEU A 36 -38.26 16.67 -28.36
C LEU A 36 -37.08 17.63 -28.10
N PRO A 37 -37.30 18.72 -27.36
CA PRO A 37 -36.29 19.75 -27.13
C PRO A 37 -35.07 19.18 -26.38
N ALA A 38 -33.88 19.44 -26.93
CA ALA A 38 -32.59 18.84 -26.58
C ALA A 38 -32.12 18.98 -25.12
N GLY A 39 -32.84 19.71 -24.26
CA GLY A 39 -32.52 19.85 -22.83
C GLY A 39 -33.13 18.77 -21.93
N ALA A 40 -34.32 18.23 -22.28
CA ALA A 40 -35.05 17.31 -21.40
C ALA A 40 -34.61 15.84 -21.52
N SER A 41 -34.04 15.44 -22.67
CA SER A 41 -33.61 14.06 -22.92
C SER A 41 -32.31 13.68 -22.18
N ILE A 42 -31.47 14.65 -21.84
CA ILE A 42 -30.19 14.40 -21.15
C ILE A 42 -30.40 14.15 -19.65
N GLU A 43 -31.35 14.85 -19.00
CA GLU A 43 -31.64 14.60 -17.59
C GLU A 43 -32.39 13.27 -17.38
N MET A 44 -33.34 12.93 -18.26
CA MET A 44 -33.99 11.62 -18.26
C MET A 44 -32.99 10.48 -18.50
N SER A 45 -31.92 10.69 -19.29
CA SER A 45 -30.90 9.67 -19.52
C SER A 45 -30.01 9.45 -18.29
N LYS A 46 -29.67 10.51 -17.53
CA LYS A 46 -28.90 10.40 -16.29
C LYS A 46 -29.63 9.59 -15.22
N GLN A 47 -30.93 9.83 -15.02
CA GLN A 47 -31.75 9.06 -14.08
C GLN A 47 -31.87 7.59 -14.51
N ALA A 48 -32.11 7.32 -15.80
CA ALA A 48 -32.19 5.96 -16.31
C ALA A 48 -30.86 5.19 -16.17
N ILE A 49 -29.72 5.85 -16.36
CA ILE A 49 -28.39 5.27 -16.13
C ILE A 49 -28.19 4.99 -14.64
N HIS A 50 -28.56 5.92 -13.76
CA HIS A 50 -28.43 5.74 -12.32
C HIS A 50 -29.25 4.55 -11.81
N ASP A 51 -30.51 4.44 -12.24
CA ASP A 51 -31.39 3.32 -11.87
C ASP A 51 -30.87 1.98 -12.39
N ARG A 52 -30.31 1.97 -13.60
CA ARG A 52 -29.68 0.78 -14.17
C ARG A 52 -28.38 0.38 -13.45
N VAL A 53 -27.58 1.35 -13.02
CA VAL A 53 -26.39 1.07 -12.19
C VAL A 53 -26.81 0.50 -10.84
N LYS A 54 -27.88 1.04 -10.24
CA LYS A 54 -28.43 0.54 -8.98
C LYS A 54 -28.93 -0.90 -9.12
N SER A 55 -29.71 -1.22 -10.16
CA SER A 55 -30.18 -2.59 -10.38
C SER A 55 -29.02 -3.57 -10.64
N MET A 56 -27.99 -3.16 -11.39
CA MET A 56 -26.80 -3.98 -11.59
C MET A 56 -26.02 -4.23 -10.29
N ARG A 57 -25.99 -3.27 -9.37
CA ARG A 57 -25.39 -3.46 -8.03
C ARG A 57 -26.18 -4.48 -7.21
N GLU A 58 -27.50 -4.40 -7.22
CA GLU A 58 -28.39 -5.36 -6.55
C GLU A 58 -28.29 -6.77 -7.15
N GLU A 59 -28.12 -6.89 -8.48
CA GLU A 59 -27.89 -8.16 -9.15
C GLU A 59 -26.53 -8.78 -8.82
N ARG A 60 -25.44 -7.98 -8.82
CA ARG A 60 -24.12 -8.46 -8.38
C ARG A 60 -24.15 -8.95 -6.94
N PHE A 61 -24.88 -8.26 -6.08
CA PHE A 61 -25.04 -8.67 -4.69
C PHE A 61 -25.67 -10.07 -4.59
N LYS A 62 -26.73 -10.33 -5.36
CA LYS A 62 -27.33 -11.67 -5.43
C LYS A 62 -26.38 -12.74 -6.00
N GLN A 63 -25.46 -12.34 -6.88
CA GLN A 63 -24.45 -13.23 -7.47
C GLN A 63 -23.25 -13.50 -6.55
N MET A 64 -23.05 -12.71 -5.48
CA MET A 64 -21.92 -12.82 -4.55
C MET A 64 -22.40 -13.03 -3.10
N PRO A 65 -23.08 -14.15 -2.78
CA PRO A 65 -23.65 -14.41 -1.45
C PRO A 65 -22.60 -14.57 -0.33
N TYR A 66 -21.31 -14.64 -0.67
CA TYR A 66 -20.19 -14.73 0.27
C TYR A 66 -19.61 -13.35 0.66
N LEU A 67 -20.07 -12.25 0.03
CA LEU A 67 -19.79 -10.91 0.54
C LEU A 67 -20.67 -10.73 1.79
N ASP A 68 -20.12 -11.09 2.95
CA ASP A 68 -20.80 -10.86 4.21
C ASP A 68 -20.87 -9.36 4.47
N THR A 69 -22.02 -8.77 4.16
CA THR A 69 -22.25 -7.33 4.31
C THR A 69 -22.16 -6.91 5.75
N ASP A 70 -22.40 -7.82 6.70
CA ASP A 70 -22.33 -7.50 8.12
C ASP A 70 -20.87 -7.26 8.51
N ILE A 71 -19.91 -7.99 7.94
CA ILE A 71 -18.46 -7.73 8.14
C ILE A 71 -18.04 -6.41 7.47
N ILE A 72 -18.57 -6.11 6.28
CA ILE A 72 -18.26 -4.85 5.57
C ILE A 72 -18.92 -3.65 6.26
N GLN A 73 -20.12 -3.80 6.80
CA GLN A 73 -20.88 -2.76 7.51
C GLN A 73 -20.40 -2.57 8.96
N ASP A 74 -20.04 -3.64 9.67
CA ASP A 74 -19.38 -3.55 10.98
C ASP A 74 -17.99 -2.89 10.87
N ALA A 75 -17.30 -3.07 9.74
CA ALA A 75 -16.07 -2.32 9.44
C ALA A 75 -16.34 -0.84 9.12
N VAL A 76 -17.56 -0.48 8.67
CA VAL A 76 -18.04 0.91 8.54
C VAL A 76 -18.57 1.36 9.91
N ASN A 77 -17.64 1.49 10.85
CA ASN A 77 -17.89 2.08 12.17
C ASN A 77 -18.67 3.41 12.03
N THR A 78 -19.61 3.68 12.94
CA THR A 78 -20.24 5.00 13.10
C THR A 78 -19.20 6.12 13.15
N GLU A 79 -18.04 5.84 13.76
CA GLU A 79 -16.87 6.72 13.80
C GLU A 79 -16.30 7.05 12.39
N ARG A 80 -16.25 6.10 11.45
CA ARG A 80 -15.83 6.38 10.06
C ARG A 80 -16.82 7.30 9.37
N ALA A 81 -18.11 7.08 9.58
CA ALA A 81 -19.16 7.93 9.02
C ALA A 81 -19.11 9.36 9.59
N GLU A 82 -18.85 9.51 10.90
CA GLU A 82 -18.66 10.82 11.55
C GLU A 82 -17.40 11.53 11.07
N ARG A 83 -16.26 10.83 10.99
CA ARG A 83 -15.01 11.39 10.45
C ARG A 83 -15.17 11.83 9.00
N ARG A 84 -15.85 11.04 8.17
CA ARG A 84 -16.16 11.44 6.79
C ARG A 84 -16.99 12.71 6.77
N LYS A 85 -18.05 12.80 7.58
CA LYS A 85 -18.87 14.03 7.66
C LYS A 85 -18.04 15.24 8.11
N ALA A 86 -17.23 15.10 9.16
CA ALA A 86 -16.35 16.16 9.64
C ALA A 86 -15.31 16.57 8.58
N PHE A 87 -14.80 15.61 7.81
CA PHE A 87 -13.92 15.88 6.68
C PHE A 87 -14.66 16.70 5.61
N MET A 88 -15.90 16.36 5.26
CA MET A 88 -16.68 17.10 4.26
C MET A 88 -17.10 18.51 4.72
N GLU A 89 -17.32 18.72 6.02
CA GLU A 89 -17.72 20.02 6.58
C GLU A 89 -16.56 21.03 6.66
N GLY A 90 -15.32 20.57 6.80
CA GLY A 90 -14.17 21.47 6.71
C GLY A 90 -14.03 22.02 5.29
N GLY A 91 -13.65 23.29 5.14
CA GLY A 91 -13.52 23.97 3.85
C GLY A 91 -12.48 23.38 2.88
N GLU A 92 -11.81 24.23 2.12
CA GLU A 92 -10.82 23.79 1.11
C GLU A 92 -9.74 22.89 1.73
N LYS A 93 -9.48 21.75 1.07
CA LYS A 93 -8.57 20.71 1.55
C LYS A 93 -7.17 20.87 0.96
N SER A 94 -6.16 20.76 1.82
CA SER A 94 -4.77 20.61 1.42
C SER A 94 -4.42 19.14 1.15
N LEU A 95 -3.29 18.87 0.48
CA LEU A 95 -2.73 17.53 0.33
C LEU A 95 -2.56 16.84 1.69
N ARG A 96 -2.12 17.58 2.70
CA ARG A 96 -1.95 17.04 4.05
C ARG A 96 -3.26 16.54 4.66
N ASP A 97 -4.36 17.25 4.44
CA ASP A 97 -5.67 16.83 4.92
C ASP A 97 -6.15 15.57 4.20
N LEU A 98 -5.94 15.52 2.87
CA LEU A 98 -6.29 14.37 2.04
C LEU A 98 -5.49 13.13 2.44
N VAL A 99 -4.19 13.27 2.67
CA VAL A 99 -3.31 12.19 3.15
C VAL A 99 -3.73 11.70 4.52
N ASN A 100 -4.07 12.60 5.45
CA ASN A 100 -4.51 12.23 6.79
C ASN A 100 -5.82 11.42 6.74
N GLN A 101 -6.76 11.84 5.88
CA GLN A 101 -8.00 11.12 5.63
C GLN A 101 -7.73 9.76 4.98
N ALA A 102 -6.92 9.71 3.93
CA ALA A 102 -6.54 8.48 3.24
C ALA A 102 -5.89 7.48 4.20
N ARG A 103 -4.94 7.93 5.04
CA ARG A 103 -4.28 7.10 6.05
C ARG A 103 -5.27 6.47 7.02
N ALA A 104 -6.32 7.20 7.41
CA ALA A 104 -7.32 6.70 8.34
C ALA A 104 -8.18 5.58 7.73
N VAL A 105 -8.41 5.60 6.43
CA VAL A 105 -9.32 4.65 5.77
C VAL A 105 -8.60 3.53 5.02
N HIS A 106 -7.37 3.73 4.60
CA HIS A 106 -6.61 2.77 3.78
C HIS A 106 -6.53 1.38 4.44
N THR A 107 -7.10 0.37 3.80
CA THR A 107 -7.21 -0.98 4.37
C THR A 107 -5.85 -1.67 4.50
N GLU A 108 -4.94 -1.43 3.57
CA GLU A 108 -3.60 -2.04 3.61
C GLU A 108 -2.74 -1.44 4.73
N SER A 109 -2.90 -0.13 5.03
CA SER A 109 -2.19 0.49 6.15
C SER A 109 -2.70 -0.05 7.50
N GLN A 110 -4.01 -0.30 7.61
CA GLN A 110 -4.61 -0.94 8.78
C GLN A 110 -4.14 -2.40 8.93
N ALA A 111 -4.06 -3.15 7.84
CA ALA A 111 -3.54 -4.52 7.84
C ALA A 111 -2.05 -4.56 8.26
N ALA A 112 -1.23 -3.65 7.74
CA ALA A 112 0.17 -3.50 8.14
C ALA A 112 0.32 -3.12 9.61
N LEU A 113 -0.51 -2.19 10.13
CA LEU A 113 -0.56 -1.86 11.55
C LEU A 113 -0.97 -3.06 12.43
N ALA A 114 -1.91 -3.88 11.95
CA ALA A 114 -2.29 -5.11 12.64
C ALA A 114 -1.13 -6.11 12.70
N ARG A 115 -0.32 -6.23 11.63
CA ARG A 115 0.91 -7.05 11.63
C ARG A 115 1.91 -6.58 12.67
N VAL A 116 2.14 -5.27 12.80
CA VAL A 116 2.95 -4.70 13.89
C VAL A 116 2.45 -5.15 15.26
N SER A 117 1.13 -5.05 15.49
CA SER A 117 0.53 -5.46 16.75
C SER A 117 0.68 -6.97 17.03
N LEU A 118 0.64 -7.79 15.98
CA LEU A 118 0.88 -9.24 16.06
C LEU A 118 2.33 -9.52 16.44
N SER A 119 3.31 -8.87 15.80
CA SER A 119 4.73 -9.03 16.11
C SER A 119 5.05 -8.63 17.56
N ARG A 120 4.41 -7.58 18.10
CA ARG A 120 4.52 -7.23 19.53
C ARG A 120 4.03 -8.35 20.45
N ARG A 121 2.95 -9.04 20.07
CA ARG A 121 2.43 -10.18 20.84
C ARG A 121 3.37 -11.38 20.74
N ARG A 122 4.00 -11.62 19.59
CA ARG A 122 5.01 -12.67 19.43
C ARG A 122 6.23 -12.43 20.32
N ILE A 123 6.68 -11.19 20.47
CA ILE A 123 7.72 -10.86 21.47
C ILE A 123 7.27 -11.26 22.88
N LEU A 124 6.02 -10.97 23.26
CA LEU A 124 5.51 -11.36 24.57
C LEU A 124 5.46 -12.89 24.74
N LEU A 125 5.11 -13.64 23.69
CA LEU A 125 5.19 -15.10 23.68
C LEU A 125 6.64 -15.59 23.83
N ALA A 126 7.59 -15.04 23.09
CA ALA A 126 9.00 -15.39 23.20
C ALA A 126 9.59 -15.05 24.58
N VAL A 127 9.16 -13.94 25.20
CA VAL A 127 9.51 -13.62 26.59
C VAL A 127 8.88 -14.64 27.53
N ARG A 128 7.61 -15.00 27.32
CA ARG A 128 6.87 -15.97 28.14
C ARG A 128 7.54 -17.33 28.17
N GLU A 129 8.12 -17.78 27.06
CA GLU A 129 8.87 -19.05 26.95
C GLU A 129 10.14 -19.09 27.82
N MET A 130 10.68 -17.94 28.25
CA MET A 130 11.81 -17.89 29.19
C MET A 130 11.37 -18.14 30.65
N PHE A 131 10.09 -17.95 30.93
CA PHE A 131 9.51 -18.08 32.26
C PHE A 131 8.86 -19.44 32.45
N PRO A 132 8.69 -19.87 33.70
CA PRO A 132 8.14 -21.20 33.94
C PRO A 132 6.68 -21.32 33.50
N GLU A 133 6.33 -22.46 32.94
CA GLU A 133 4.96 -22.85 32.63
C GLU A 133 4.32 -23.54 33.83
N VAL A 134 3.05 -23.24 34.07
CA VAL A 134 2.27 -23.83 35.16
C VAL A 134 1.00 -24.39 34.57
N ASP A 135 0.87 -25.70 34.62
CA ASP A 135 -0.31 -26.42 34.17
C ASP A 135 -1.06 -26.98 35.37
N PHE A 136 -2.38 -26.86 35.34
CA PHE A 136 -3.25 -27.54 36.28
C PHE A 136 -3.98 -28.67 35.58
N GLU A 137 -3.87 -29.87 36.12
CA GLU A 137 -4.47 -31.07 35.57
C GLU A 137 -5.42 -31.69 36.60
N LEU A 138 -6.69 -31.88 36.21
CA LEU A 138 -7.68 -32.65 36.95
C LEU A 138 -8.02 -33.91 36.14
N LYS A 139 -7.78 -35.07 36.72
CA LYS A 139 -8.04 -36.39 36.12
C LYS A 139 -9.03 -37.14 36.97
N GLU A 140 -10.19 -37.43 36.40
CA GLU A 140 -11.16 -38.36 36.97
C GLU A 140 -11.16 -39.62 36.10
N ARG A 141 -11.07 -40.79 36.72
CA ARG A 141 -11.06 -42.08 36.03
C ARG A 141 -11.97 -43.03 36.79
N ASP A 142 -12.94 -43.57 36.08
CA ASP A 142 -13.77 -44.67 36.54
C ASP A 142 -13.58 -45.86 35.60
N GLY A 143 -13.52 -47.06 36.15
CA GLY A 143 -13.38 -48.25 35.33
C GLY A 143 -13.45 -49.54 36.14
N SER A 144 -13.25 -50.67 35.45
CA SER A 144 -13.13 -51.98 36.08
C SER A 144 -11.76 -52.57 35.78
N LEU A 145 -11.03 -52.98 36.81
CA LEU A 145 -9.81 -53.78 36.70
C LEU A 145 -10.11 -55.22 37.11
N GLN A 146 -9.15 -56.15 36.95
CA GLN A 146 -9.29 -57.54 37.41
C GLN A 146 -9.61 -57.65 38.92
N GLY A 147 -9.40 -56.59 39.71
CA GLY A 147 -9.71 -56.51 41.14
C GLY A 147 -11.05 -55.87 41.52
N GLY A 148 -11.87 -55.41 40.55
CA GLY A 148 -13.17 -54.77 40.80
C GLY A 148 -13.32 -53.39 40.14
N PRO A 149 -14.50 -52.74 40.29
CA PRO A 149 -14.72 -51.36 39.89
C PRO A 149 -13.88 -50.41 40.75
N PHE A 150 -13.26 -49.41 40.15
CA PHE A 150 -12.47 -48.39 40.83
C PHE A 150 -12.86 -46.99 40.38
N ASN A 151 -12.68 -46.03 41.29
CA ASN A 151 -12.75 -44.60 41.03
C ASN A 151 -11.40 -43.98 41.43
N SER A 152 -10.88 -43.10 40.58
CA SER A 152 -9.66 -42.33 40.79
C SER A 152 -9.91 -40.87 40.46
N MET A 153 -9.68 -40.00 41.44
CA MET A 153 -9.61 -38.56 41.26
C MET A 153 -8.19 -38.07 41.59
N ALA A 154 -7.57 -37.40 40.63
CA ALA A 154 -6.24 -36.82 40.78
C ALA A 154 -6.27 -35.35 40.38
N TYR A 155 -5.60 -34.50 41.16
CA TYR A 155 -5.31 -33.13 40.74
C TYR A 155 -3.82 -32.86 40.91
N ALA A 156 -3.21 -32.23 39.92
CA ALA A 156 -1.79 -31.94 39.93
C ALA A 156 -1.49 -30.60 39.29
N PHE A 157 -0.49 -29.92 39.84
CA PHE A 157 0.15 -28.78 39.23
C PHE A 157 1.48 -29.25 38.65
N THR A 158 1.75 -28.92 37.39
CA THR A 158 3.02 -29.18 36.72
C THR A 158 3.69 -27.83 36.48
N PHE A 159 4.90 -27.69 36.98
CA PHE A 159 5.76 -26.53 36.79
C PHE A 159 6.89 -26.94 35.85
N ARG A 160 7.05 -26.24 34.74
CA ARG A 160 8.08 -26.54 33.73
C ARG A 160 8.96 -25.31 33.54
N GLN A 161 10.26 -25.45 33.74
CA GLN A 161 11.23 -24.37 33.55
C GLN A 161 12.36 -24.83 32.62
N PRO A 162 12.55 -24.20 31.46
CA PRO A 162 13.77 -24.37 30.69
C PRO A 162 14.93 -23.75 31.48
N ILE A 163 15.93 -24.57 31.84
CA ILE A 163 17.14 -24.08 32.52
C ILE A 163 18.11 -23.53 31.47
N PHE A 164 18.30 -24.27 30.39
CA PHE A 164 19.21 -23.91 29.31
C PHE A 164 18.73 -24.54 28.01
N LYS A 165 18.67 -23.79 26.90
CA LYS A 165 18.32 -24.33 25.57
C LYS A 165 19.33 -23.86 24.51
N GLY A 166 20.62 -23.89 24.82
CA GLY A 166 21.66 -23.46 23.87
C GLY A 166 21.60 -21.98 23.46
N GLY A 167 20.87 -21.13 24.19
CA GLY A 167 20.59 -19.75 23.80
C GLY A 167 19.48 -19.56 22.75
N SER A 168 18.78 -20.65 22.34
CA SER A 168 17.65 -20.58 21.40
C SER A 168 16.56 -19.62 21.85
N LEU A 169 16.16 -19.66 23.12
CA LEU A 169 15.13 -18.77 23.68
C LEU A 169 15.51 -17.28 23.53
N TRP A 170 16.76 -16.93 23.84
CA TRP A 170 17.24 -15.55 23.71
C TRP A 170 17.31 -15.11 22.25
N ASN A 171 17.84 -15.98 21.38
CA ASN A 171 17.89 -15.69 19.94
C ASN A 171 16.48 -15.61 19.33
N THR A 172 15.52 -16.40 19.81
CA THR A 172 14.10 -16.32 19.41
C THR A 172 13.51 -14.97 19.80
N LEU A 173 13.76 -14.50 21.03
CA LEU A 173 13.35 -13.15 21.42
C LEU A 173 13.97 -12.06 20.55
N LEU A 174 15.27 -12.16 20.25
CA LEU A 174 15.93 -11.21 19.35
C LEU A 174 15.36 -11.29 17.93
N LYS A 175 15.03 -12.49 17.45
CA LYS A 175 14.43 -12.71 16.14
C LYS A 175 13.07 -12.03 16.05
N GLU A 176 12.19 -12.27 17.03
CA GLU A 176 10.87 -11.63 17.09
C GLU A 176 10.96 -10.09 17.21
N LYS A 177 12.03 -9.56 17.83
CA LYS A 177 12.32 -8.12 17.81
C LYS A 177 12.73 -7.62 16.42
N ALA A 178 13.55 -8.37 15.69
CA ALA A 178 13.92 -8.04 14.32
C ALA A 178 12.69 -8.12 13.38
N GLU A 179 11.81 -9.11 13.56
CA GLU A 179 10.53 -9.20 12.84
C GLU A 179 9.57 -8.05 13.18
N LEU A 180 9.53 -7.59 14.44
CA LEU A 180 8.78 -6.39 14.80
C LEU A 180 9.34 -5.16 14.07
N ASN A 181 10.66 -4.96 14.08
CA ASN A 181 11.28 -3.86 13.36
C ASN A 181 10.98 -3.94 11.86
N ALA A 182 11.04 -5.13 11.26
CA ALA A 182 10.66 -5.34 9.86
C ALA A 182 9.20 -4.94 9.62
N ALA A 183 8.26 -5.38 10.46
CA ALA A 183 6.85 -5.04 10.35
C ALA A 183 6.57 -3.54 10.53
N ASP A 184 7.27 -2.88 11.46
CA ASP A 184 7.18 -1.43 11.66
C ASP A 184 7.64 -0.68 10.39
N LYS A 185 8.74 -1.14 9.77
CA LYS A 185 9.27 -0.56 8.52
C LYS A 185 8.42 -0.87 7.29
N GLU A 186 7.83 -2.06 7.21
CA GLU A 186 6.83 -2.35 6.17
C GLU A 186 5.61 -1.43 6.30
N TYR A 187 5.13 -1.16 7.51
CA TYR A 187 4.05 -0.20 7.72
C TYR A 187 4.43 1.23 7.30
N GLU A 188 5.64 1.69 7.64
CA GLU A 188 6.16 2.98 7.15
C GLU A 188 6.24 3.02 5.61
N SER A 189 6.63 1.92 4.97
CA SER A 189 6.66 1.81 3.50
C SER A 189 5.28 1.92 2.88
N VAL A 190 4.28 1.23 3.44
CA VAL A 190 2.88 1.31 2.98
C VAL A 190 2.34 2.74 3.12
N LEU A 191 2.68 3.44 4.19
CA LEU A 191 2.29 4.85 4.36
C LEU A 191 2.97 5.78 3.35
N LEU A 192 4.25 5.54 3.05
CA LEU A 192 5.02 6.31 2.08
C LEU A 192 4.48 6.12 0.65
N GLU A 193 4.10 4.89 0.31
CA GLU A 193 3.46 4.58 -0.97
C GLU A 193 2.07 5.24 -1.07
N LEU A 194 1.25 5.13 -0.02
CA LEU A 194 -0.05 5.80 0.04
C LEU A 194 0.08 7.32 -0.13
N TYR A 195 1.07 7.94 0.51
CA TYR A 195 1.34 9.37 0.36
C TYR A 195 1.64 9.74 -1.09
N LYS A 196 2.54 8.99 -1.74
CA LYS A 196 2.88 9.19 -3.15
C LYS A 196 1.64 9.07 -4.03
N ASP A 197 0.85 8.01 -3.86
CA ASP A 197 -0.31 7.76 -4.71
C ASP A 197 -1.40 8.83 -4.55
N VAL A 198 -1.66 9.29 -3.32
CA VAL A 198 -2.58 10.41 -3.04
C VAL A 198 -2.06 11.71 -3.64
N ALA A 199 -0.75 11.97 -3.54
CA ALA A 199 -0.14 13.17 -4.13
C ALA A 199 -0.27 13.17 -5.66
N LEU A 200 -0.04 12.03 -6.32
CA LEU A 200 -0.23 11.88 -7.77
C LEU A 200 -1.68 12.18 -8.18
N ALA A 201 -2.65 11.56 -7.49
CA ALA A 201 -4.07 11.80 -7.75
C ALA A 201 -4.48 13.27 -7.50
N TYR A 202 -3.92 13.89 -6.46
CA TYR A 202 -4.14 15.29 -6.13
C TYR A 202 -3.63 16.24 -7.22
N PHE A 203 -2.40 16.06 -7.70
CA PHE A 203 -1.83 16.92 -8.74
C PHE A 203 -2.53 16.73 -10.09
N GLU A 204 -2.96 15.51 -10.40
CA GLU A 204 -3.75 15.22 -11.60
C GLU A 204 -5.14 15.87 -11.54
N TYR A 205 -5.81 15.81 -10.39
CA TYR A 205 -7.05 16.53 -10.15
C TYR A 205 -6.88 18.05 -10.35
N HIS A 206 -5.82 18.64 -9.79
CA HIS A 206 -5.54 20.06 -9.98
C HIS A 206 -5.32 20.44 -11.43
N ARG A 207 -4.56 19.62 -12.17
CA ARG A 207 -4.33 19.83 -13.59
C ARG A 207 -5.66 19.82 -14.36
N ALA A 208 -6.49 18.81 -14.15
CA ALA A 208 -7.76 18.66 -14.84
C ALA A 208 -8.74 19.79 -14.49
N ALA A 209 -8.80 20.20 -13.22
CA ALA A 209 -9.65 21.28 -12.76
C ALA A 209 -9.27 22.62 -13.40
N ARG A 210 -7.97 22.94 -13.50
CA ARG A 210 -7.51 24.17 -14.16
C ARG A 210 -7.75 24.16 -15.66
N THR A 211 -7.51 23.03 -16.32
CA THR A 211 -7.82 22.87 -17.74
C THR A 211 -9.30 23.11 -18.04
N GLU A 212 -10.22 22.52 -17.26
CA GLU A 212 -11.67 22.73 -17.42
C GLU A 212 -12.05 24.20 -17.21
N GLU A 213 -11.51 24.84 -16.17
CA GLU A 213 -11.79 26.23 -15.85
C GLU A 213 -11.35 27.19 -16.98
N ASP A 214 -10.12 27.04 -17.47
CA ASP A 214 -9.57 27.91 -18.52
C ASP A 214 -10.26 27.70 -19.88
N GLN A 215 -10.53 26.45 -20.26
CA GLN A 215 -11.30 26.15 -21.46
C GLN A 215 -12.73 26.69 -21.37
N GLY A 216 -13.37 26.54 -20.21
CA GLY A 216 -14.72 27.04 -19.94
C GLY A 216 -14.79 28.57 -20.00
N ARG A 217 -13.76 29.27 -19.51
CA ARG A 217 -13.63 30.73 -19.63
C ARG A 217 -13.49 31.16 -21.08
N ILE A 218 -12.54 30.56 -21.82
CA ILE A 218 -12.26 30.92 -23.21
C ILE A 218 -13.46 30.65 -24.11
N ILE A 219 -14.18 29.53 -23.94
CA ILE A 219 -15.38 29.25 -24.75
C ILE A 219 -16.50 30.26 -24.54
N LYS A 220 -16.68 30.77 -23.31
CA LYS A 220 -17.65 31.83 -23.03
C LYS A 220 -17.31 33.12 -23.78
N GLU A 221 -16.03 33.49 -23.83
CA GLU A 221 -15.54 34.64 -24.59
C GLU A 221 -15.69 34.42 -26.10
N MET A 222 -15.27 33.26 -26.61
CA MET A 222 -15.30 32.94 -28.04
C MET A 222 -16.72 32.81 -28.59
N LYS A 223 -17.70 32.41 -27.77
CA LYS A 223 -19.11 32.41 -28.16
C LYS A 223 -19.60 33.79 -28.61
N GLN A 224 -19.19 34.85 -27.90
CA GLN A 224 -19.57 36.22 -28.26
C GLN A 224 -19.01 36.62 -29.63
N ILE A 225 -17.78 36.21 -29.92
CA ILE A 225 -17.10 36.48 -31.20
C ILE A 225 -17.77 35.72 -32.34
N VAL A 226 -18.15 34.47 -32.12
CA VAL A 226 -18.91 33.66 -33.09
C VAL A 226 -20.26 34.30 -33.41
N ASP A 227 -20.98 34.79 -32.39
CA ASP A 227 -22.27 35.47 -32.58
C ASP A 227 -22.10 36.76 -33.41
N ILE A 228 -21.04 37.53 -33.18
CA ILE A 228 -20.69 38.70 -34.00
C ILE A 228 -20.37 38.29 -35.45
N SER A 229 -19.61 37.22 -35.65
CA SER A 229 -19.28 36.70 -36.99
C SER A 229 -20.54 36.32 -37.76
N LYS A 230 -21.48 35.61 -37.12
CA LYS A 230 -22.78 35.24 -37.69
C LYS A 230 -23.61 36.46 -38.08
N GLN A 231 -23.62 37.51 -37.25
CA GLN A 231 -24.29 38.76 -37.57
C GLN A 231 -23.66 39.47 -38.76
N LYS A 232 -22.32 39.54 -38.82
CA LYS A 232 -21.58 40.08 -39.97
C LYS A 232 -21.88 39.29 -41.24
N TYR A 233 -22.02 37.97 -41.15
CA TYR A 233 -22.34 37.11 -42.29
C TYR A 233 -23.78 37.34 -42.78
N ALA A 234 -24.75 37.43 -41.87
CA ALA A 234 -26.14 37.74 -42.20
C ALA A 234 -26.28 39.11 -42.89
N GLN A 235 -25.38 40.05 -42.60
CA GLN A 235 -25.29 41.36 -43.25
C GLN A 235 -24.42 41.36 -44.52
N GLN A 236 -23.90 40.20 -44.94
CA GLN A 236 -23.01 40.04 -46.10
C GLN A 236 -21.69 40.84 -46.00
N ILE A 237 -21.25 41.16 -44.77
CA ILE A 237 -20.01 41.89 -44.50
C ILE A 237 -18.81 40.93 -44.52
N THR A 238 -19.00 39.68 -44.07
CA THR A 238 -17.99 38.63 -44.10
C THR A 238 -18.34 37.53 -45.08
N SER A 239 -17.34 36.78 -45.53
CA SER A 239 -17.53 35.65 -46.45
C SER A 239 -18.14 34.44 -45.73
N GLU A 240 -18.80 33.57 -46.50
CA GLU A 240 -19.32 32.29 -45.98
C GLU A 240 -18.18 31.40 -45.45
N ILE A 241 -17.05 31.39 -46.15
CA ILE A 241 -15.86 30.60 -45.76
C ILE A 241 -15.38 31.03 -44.38
N GLU A 242 -15.33 32.35 -44.12
CA GLU A 242 -14.90 32.88 -42.83
C GLU A 242 -15.88 32.52 -41.71
N ASN A 243 -17.18 32.63 -41.94
CA ASN A 243 -18.18 32.20 -40.95
C ASN A 243 -18.06 30.69 -40.64
N LEU A 244 -17.89 29.85 -41.67
CA LEU A 244 -17.72 28.40 -41.50
C LEU A 244 -16.42 28.05 -40.74
N ASN A 245 -15.33 28.77 -41.00
CA ASN A 245 -14.07 28.59 -40.26
C ASN A 245 -14.22 28.93 -38.78
N VAL A 246 -14.89 30.05 -38.47
CA VAL A 246 -15.20 30.47 -37.11
C VAL A 246 -16.07 29.43 -36.39
N GLU A 247 -17.12 28.92 -37.05
CA GLU A 247 -17.99 27.87 -36.49
C GLU A 247 -17.23 26.56 -36.25
N SER A 248 -16.36 26.16 -37.17
CA SER A 248 -15.52 24.96 -37.05
C SER A 248 -14.57 25.05 -35.85
N LEU A 249 -13.86 26.18 -35.69
CA LEU A 249 -12.96 26.40 -34.56
C LEU A 249 -13.72 26.43 -33.23
N TYR A 250 -14.90 27.03 -33.20
CA TYR A 250 -15.76 27.02 -32.02
C TYR A 250 -16.22 25.61 -31.65
N GLY A 251 -16.62 24.81 -32.64
CA GLY A 251 -16.99 23.41 -32.45
C GLY A 251 -15.83 22.57 -31.89
N GLN A 252 -14.60 22.81 -32.35
CA GLN A 252 -13.41 22.15 -31.79
C GLN A 252 -13.18 22.53 -30.32
N MET A 253 -13.27 23.81 -29.97
CA MET A 253 -13.13 24.25 -28.58
C MET A 253 -14.20 23.64 -27.68
N GLN A 254 -15.47 23.56 -28.14
CA GLN A 254 -16.54 22.89 -27.39
C GLN A 254 -16.23 21.41 -27.13
N TYR A 255 -15.72 20.70 -28.14
CA TYR A 255 -15.29 19.31 -27.98
C TYR A 255 -14.16 19.17 -26.95
N ASP A 256 -13.15 20.05 -27.00
CA ASP A 256 -12.03 20.03 -26.07
C ASP A 256 -12.50 20.28 -24.62
N TYR A 257 -13.48 21.17 -24.42
CA TYR A 257 -14.06 21.44 -23.10
C TYR A 257 -14.89 20.30 -22.53
N GLU A 258 -15.71 19.64 -23.36
CA GLU A 258 -16.39 18.43 -22.91
C GLU A 258 -15.39 17.31 -22.58
N THR A 259 -14.25 17.25 -23.27
CA THR A 259 -13.16 16.33 -22.93
C THR A 259 -12.53 16.68 -21.59
N ALA A 260 -12.22 17.96 -21.32
CA ALA A 260 -11.67 18.36 -20.03
C ALA A 260 -12.61 18.12 -18.85
N LYS A 261 -13.92 18.28 -19.03
CA LYS A 261 -14.90 17.87 -18.01
C LYS A 261 -14.81 16.38 -17.69
N GLN A 262 -14.70 15.54 -18.71
CA GLN A 262 -14.56 14.10 -18.52
C GLN A 262 -13.26 13.76 -17.80
N GLU A 263 -12.14 14.40 -18.16
CA GLU A 263 -10.87 14.23 -17.46
C GLU A 263 -10.94 14.67 -15.99
N LEU A 264 -11.62 15.77 -15.70
CA LEU A 264 -11.85 16.25 -14.32
C LEU A 264 -12.66 15.23 -13.50
N GLU A 265 -13.75 14.71 -14.05
CA GLU A 265 -14.55 13.68 -13.39
C GLU A 265 -13.74 12.41 -13.13
N LEU A 266 -12.91 11.97 -14.10
CA LEU A 266 -12.02 10.82 -13.91
C LEU A 266 -10.96 11.06 -12.84
N ALA A 267 -10.34 12.25 -12.82
CA ALA A 267 -9.35 12.60 -11.82
C ALA A 267 -9.97 12.73 -10.41
N LYS A 268 -11.21 13.24 -10.33
CA LYS A 268 -12.00 13.28 -9.09
C LYS A 268 -12.26 11.87 -8.57
N LEU A 269 -12.69 10.95 -9.43
CA LEU A 269 -12.94 9.55 -9.05
C LEU A 269 -11.66 8.85 -8.54
N GLU A 270 -10.52 9.10 -9.18
CA GLU A 270 -9.24 8.52 -8.73
C GLU A 270 -8.82 9.07 -7.37
N LEU A 271 -9.08 10.34 -7.09
CA LEU A 271 -8.82 10.93 -5.76
C LEU A 271 -9.81 10.40 -4.70
N GLU A 272 -11.10 10.30 -5.03
CA GLU A 272 -12.16 9.77 -4.15
C GLU A 272 -11.88 8.33 -3.69
N LYS A 273 -11.29 7.50 -4.57
CA LYS A 273 -10.88 6.12 -4.29
C LYS A 273 -9.98 6.00 -3.06
N PHE A 274 -9.11 6.98 -2.81
CA PHE A 274 -8.21 6.95 -1.65
C PHE A 274 -8.86 7.49 -0.36
N LEU A 275 -9.95 8.25 -0.47
CA LEU A 275 -10.57 8.98 0.64
C LEU A 275 -11.79 8.26 1.24
N ASP A 276 -12.28 7.20 0.58
CA ASP A 276 -13.53 6.49 0.91
C ASP A 276 -14.75 7.43 0.97
N ILE A 277 -14.75 8.39 0.06
CA ILE A 277 -15.86 9.32 -0.17
C ILE A 277 -16.82 8.67 -1.17
N LYS A 278 -18.13 8.90 -1.01
CA LYS A 278 -19.10 8.35 -1.96
C LYS A 278 -18.99 9.10 -3.28
N ILE A 279 -19.09 8.35 -4.38
CA ILE A 279 -19.10 8.90 -5.74
C ILE A 279 -20.17 10.00 -5.85
N GLY A 280 -19.74 11.19 -6.23
CA GLY A 280 -20.62 12.35 -6.45
C GLY A 280 -20.83 13.25 -5.22
N GLU A 281 -20.16 12.98 -4.09
CA GLU A 281 -20.09 13.95 -2.99
C GLU A 281 -19.05 15.04 -3.34
N ASP A 282 -19.45 16.31 -3.29
CA ASP A 282 -18.58 17.42 -3.66
C ASP A 282 -17.65 17.81 -2.50
N PHE A 283 -16.35 17.77 -2.75
CA PHE A 283 -15.33 18.37 -1.89
C PHE A 283 -14.51 19.39 -2.70
N ARG A 284 -13.98 20.41 -2.01
CA ARG A 284 -13.17 21.47 -2.62
C ARG A 284 -11.73 21.33 -2.22
N VAL A 285 -10.84 21.44 -3.20
CA VAL A 285 -9.40 21.34 -3.03
C VAL A 285 -8.79 22.73 -3.17
N LEU A 286 -7.85 23.08 -2.29
CA LEU A 286 -7.18 24.38 -2.28
C LEU A 286 -6.41 24.58 -3.59
N PRO A 287 -6.62 25.66 -4.36
CA PRO A 287 -5.88 25.89 -5.59
C PRO A 287 -4.37 25.99 -5.36
N LEU A 288 -3.60 25.13 -6.04
CA LEU A 288 -2.15 25.04 -5.86
C LEU A 288 -1.38 26.24 -6.44
N TYR A 289 -1.85 26.78 -7.57
CA TYR A 289 -1.23 27.92 -8.26
C TYR A 289 -2.28 28.74 -9.01
N SER A 290 -1.91 29.98 -9.35
CA SER A 290 -2.67 30.86 -10.23
C SER A 290 -1.88 31.11 -11.51
N PHE A 291 -2.54 30.95 -12.66
CA PHE A 291 -1.89 31.11 -13.96
C PHE A 291 -1.48 32.56 -14.22
N GLU A 292 -2.34 33.53 -13.90
CA GLU A 292 -2.04 34.96 -14.00
C GLU A 292 -0.84 35.35 -13.13
N GLY A 293 -0.73 34.78 -11.93
CA GLY A 293 0.41 34.98 -11.05
C GLY A 293 1.72 34.52 -11.69
N LEU A 294 1.73 33.31 -12.27
CA LEU A 294 2.90 32.75 -12.95
C LEU A 294 3.31 33.52 -14.21
N LEU A 295 2.36 34.03 -14.98
CA LEU A 295 2.66 34.86 -16.15
C LEU A 295 3.23 36.22 -15.76
N SER A 296 2.67 36.87 -14.75
CA SER A 296 3.13 38.19 -14.31
C SER A 296 4.58 38.16 -13.79
N SER A 297 4.96 37.09 -13.07
CA SER A 297 6.34 36.89 -12.63
C SER A 297 7.28 36.59 -13.81
N ALA A 298 6.80 35.86 -14.81
CA ALA A 298 7.54 35.59 -16.04
C ALA A 298 7.88 36.85 -16.83
N GLU A 299 6.92 37.76 -16.96
CA GLU A 299 7.12 39.03 -17.67
C GLU A 299 8.15 39.91 -16.98
N ALA A 300 8.08 40.04 -15.66
CA ALA A 300 9.04 40.83 -14.89
C ALA A 300 10.49 40.32 -15.03
N ALA A 301 10.67 39.00 -15.14
CA ALA A 301 12.00 38.41 -15.27
C ALA A 301 12.60 38.54 -16.68
N VAL A 302 11.78 38.52 -17.74
CA VAL A 302 12.26 38.63 -19.13
C VAL A 302 12.87 40.01 -19.42
N ASP A 303 12.42 41.05 -18.73
CA ASP A 303 12.97 42.41 -18.86
C ASP A 303 14.35 42.57 -18.18
N THR A 304 14.78 41.58 -17.40
CA THR A 304 16.06 41.55 -16.68
C THR A 304 17.01 40.54 -17.35
N GLU A 305 17.60 40.92 -18.48
CA GLU A 305 18.69 40.24 -19.23
C GLU A 305 18.88 38.71 -19.03
N LEU A 306 18.35 37.92 -19.96
CA LEU A 306 18.79 36.55 -20.24
C LEU A 306 20.23 36.54 -20.79
N LYS A 307 21.23 36.70 -19.91
CA LYS A 307 22.61 36.30 -20.20
C LYS A 307 22.73 34.80 -19.96
N PHE A 308 22.50 34.03 -21.02
CA PHE A 308 22.92 32.63 -21.09
C PHE A 308 24.45 32.57 -21.21
N GLY A 309 25.14 32.73 -20.08
CA GLY A 309 26.57 32.43 -19.99
C GLY A 309 26.77 30.91 -20.01
N GLU A 310 27.57 30.43 -20.96
CA GLU A 310 27.95 29.01 -21.13
C GLU A 310 28.77 28.43 -19.95
N ASP A 311 29.14 29.25 -18.95
CA ASP A 311 30.03 28.87 -17.86
C ASP A 311 29.37 28.97 -16.47
N ASN A 312 28.28 28.22 -16.22
CA ASN A 312 27.98 27.74 -14.85
C ASN A 312 26.85 26.70 -14.82
N PRO A 313 27.14 25.39 -14.70
CA PRO A 313 26.07 24.40 -14.65
C PRO A 313 25.27 24.38 -13.34
N TYR A 314 25.66 25.09 -12.26
CA TYR A 314 24.98 24.94 -10.95
C TYR A 314 25.12 26.15 -10.00
N LYS A 315 24.63 27.34 -10.35
CA LYS A 315 24.31 28.37 -9.34
C LYS A 315 23.00 29.06 -9.67
N PHE A 316 21.93 28.49 -9.14
CA PHE A 316 20.64 29.16 -8.92
C PHE A 316 20.76 29.81 -7.53
N SER A 317 20.88 31.13 -7.47
CA SER A 317 21.15 31.84 -6.21
C SER A 317 19.84 32.38 -5.63
N GLY A 318 19.22 31.57 -4.76
CA GLY A 318 18.13 31.96 -3.87
C GLY A 318 17.13 30.82 -3.57
N SER A 319 17.06 29.83 -4.47
CA SER A 319 16.19 28.64 -4.43
C SER A 319 16.75 27.48 -3.60
N ILE A 320 15.87 26.63 -3.06
CA ILE A 320 16.15 25.33 -2.40
C ILE A 320 17.37 24.62 -3.04
N THR A 321 18.48 24.50 -2.29
CA THR A 321 19.69 23.82 -2.77
C THR A 321 19.42 22.32 -2.82
N ILE A 322 19.09 21.81 -4.01
CA ILE A 322 18.89 20.38 -4.23
C ILE A 322 20.22 19.66 -3.93
N PRO A 323 20.25 18.68 -3.00
CA PRO A 323 21.47 17.93 -2.70
C PRO A 323 22.02 17.23 -3.93
N LYS A 324 23.31 16.90 -3.94
CA LYS A 324 23.87 16.15 -5.06
C LYS A 324 23.21 14.76 -5.10
N LEU A 325 23.14 14.18 -6.30
CA LEU A 325 22.59 12.84 -6.51
C LEU A 325 23.17 11.79 -5.54
N GLN A 326 24.47 11.88 -5.23
CA GLN A 326 25.12 10.98 -4.27
C GLN A 326 24.54 11.14 -2.85
N ASP A 327 24.36 12.38 -2.39
CA ASP A 327 23.82 12.68 -1.06
C ASP A 327 22.37 12.16 -0.94
N MET A 328 21.59 12.23 -2.02
CA MET A 328 20.22 11.67 -2.05
C MET A 328 20.22 10.14 -1.98
N VAL A 329 21.17 9.48 -2.64
CA VAL A 329 21.33 8.02 -2.53
C VAL A 329 21.69 7.66 -1.08
N ASP A 330 22.62 8.38 -0.46
CA ASP A 330 23.01 8.14 0.94
C ASP A 330 21.84 8.38 1.91
N GLN A 331 21.02 9.40 1.66
CA GLN A 331 19.77 9.62 2.40
C GLN A 331 18.76 8.50 2.18
N ALA A 332 18.62 7.98 0.96
CA ALA A 332 17.74 6.84 0.69
C ALA A 332 18.16 5.59 1.48
N TYR A 333 19.46 5.31 1.60
CA TYR A 333 19.94 4.23 2.46
C TYR A 333 19.54 4.41 3.93
N GLN A 334 19.46 5.65 4.42
CA GLN A 334 19.15 5.97 5.81
C GLN A 334 17.65 6.08 6.11
N HIS A 335 16.83 6.42 5.13
CA HIS A 335 15.43 6.78 5.37
C HIS A 335 14.44 5.87 4.66
N ARG A 336 14.85 5.11 3.63
CA ARG A 336 13.88 4.34 2.85
C ARG A 336 13.40 3.12 3.65
N PRO A 337 12.10 3.05 3.99
CA PRO A 337 11.57 2.06 4.92
C PRO A 337 11.56 0.64 4.33
N ASP A 338 11.34 0.49 3.02
CA ASP A 338 11.39 -0.82 2.35
C ASP A 338 12.77 -1.49 2.47
N LEU A 339 13.85 -0.73 2.32
CA LEU A 339 15.22 -1.23 2.49
C LEU A 339 15.54 -1.59 3.95
N GLN A 340 15.02 -0.81 4.90
CA GLN A 340 15.18 -1.09 6.33
C GLN A 340 14.40 -2.33 6.77
N ALA A 341 13.23 -2.57 6.17
CA ALA A 341 12.46 -3.79 6.38
C ALA A 341 13.26 -5.02 5.92
N GLU A 342 13.84 -4.99 4.72
CA GLU A 342 14.67 -6.09 4.20
C GLU A 342 15.94 -6.33 5.03
N THR A 343 16.57 -5.24 5.51
CA THR A 343 17.71 -5.36 6.45
C THR A 343 17.29 -6.08 7.74
N SER A 344 16.13 -5.73 8.28
CA SER A 344 15.59 -6.34 9.50
C SER A 344 15.19 -7.81 9.29
N LYS A 345 14.68 -8.17 8.10
CA LYS A 345 14.41 -9.57 7.71
C LYS A 345 15.68 -10.39 7.61
N LEU A 346 16.75 -9.82 7.03
CA LEU A 346 18.06 -10.48 7.02
C LEU A 346 18.60 -10.71 8.44
N GLU A 347 18.41 -9.76 9.36
CA GLU A 347 18.76 -9.96 10.78
C GLU A 347 17.93 -11.08 11.42
N SER A 348 16.63 -11.14 11.14
CA SER A 348 15.75 -12.24 11.59
C SER A 348 16.25 -13.59 11.07
N ALA A 349 16.57 -13.70 9.77
CA ALA A 349 17.09 -14.94 9.17
C ALA A 349 18.45 -15.36 9.79
N ARG A 350 19.34 -14.40 10.08
CA ARG A 350 20.59 -14.66 10.82
C ARG A 350 20.36 -15.20 12.22
N LEU A 351 19.33 -14.72 12.91
CA LEU A 351 18.98 -15.19 14.24
C LEU A 351 18.29 -16.56 14.17
N GLN A 352 17.47 -16.81 13.15
CA GLN A 352 16.90 -18.13 12.86
C GLN A 352 17.99 -19.18 12.65
N GLU A 353 19.03 -18.87 11.88
CA GLU A 353 20.21 -19.74 11.74
C GLU A 353 20.84 -20.07 13.11
N LYS A 354 21.02 -19.07 13.99
CA LYS A 354 21.55 -19.29 15.35
C LYS A 354 20.62 -20.10 16.25
N ILE A 355 19.30 -19.99 16.07
CA ILE A 355 18.31 -20.80 16.79
C ILE A 355 18.46 -22.28 16.38
N ARG A 356 18.62 -22.55 15.08
CA ARG A 356 18.90 -23.91 14.59
C ARG A 356 20.22 -24.46 15.10
N TRP A 357 21.28 -23.65 15.09
CA TRP A 357 22.55 -24.06 15.70
C TRP A 357 22.48 -24.36 17.20
N ALA A 358 21.53 -23.74 17.92
CA ALA A 358 21.32 -24.02 19.34
C ALA A 358 20.71 -25.41 19.61
N GLU A 359 20.13 -26.07 18.59
CA GLU A 359 19.65 -27.45 18.69
C GLU A 359 20.82 -28.44 18.93
N PHE A 360 22.03 -28.12 18.44
CA PHE A 360 23.26 -28.90 18.69
C PHE A 360 23.94 -28.61 20.04
N MET A 361 23.42 -27.65 20.80
CA MET A 361 23.92 -27.34 22.13
C MET A 361 23.13 -28.14 23.18
N PRO A 362 23.70 -28.41 24.37
CA PRO A 362 22.96 -29.11 25.41
C PRO A 362 21.72 -28.31 25.81
N GLN A 363 20.62 -29.02 26.07
CA GLN A 363 19.34 -28.48 26.52
C GLN A 363 19.01 -29.09 27.87
N ALA A 364 18.73 -28.27 28.87
CA ALA A 364 18.37 -28.68 30.21
C ALA A 364 17.00 -28.13 30.58
N GLU A 365 16.10 -29.01 31.02
CA GLU A 365 14.74 -28.69 31.46
C GLU A 365 14.49 -29.25 32.86
N MET A 366 13.75 -28.47 33.66
CA MET A 366 13.26 -28.90 34.97
C MET A 366 11.75 -28.98 34.94
N VAL A 367 11.23 -30.14 35.33
CA VAL A 367 9.80 -30.38 35.49
C VAL A 367 9.54 -30.75 36.94
N MET A 368 8.69 -29.98 37.62
CA MET A 368 8.26 -30.24 38.98
C MET A 368 6.74 -30.41 38.99
N LYS A 369 6.27 -31.60 39.35
CA LYS A 369 4.85 -31.90 39.52
C LYS A 369 4.55 -32.08 40.99
N PHE A 370 3.47 -31.49 41.48
CA PHE A 370 2.96 -31.72 42.82
C PHE A 370 1.44 -31.81 42.79
N GLY A 371 0.87 -32.74 43.52
CA GLY A 371 -0.56 -33.03 43.42
C GLY A 371 -1.07 -33.87 44.56
N LYS A 372 -2.33 -34.30 44.42
CA LYS A 372 -2.86 -35.40 45.21
C LYS A 372 -3.63 -36.38 44.33
N LEU A 373 -3.53 -37.64 44.70
CA LEU A 373 -4.25 -38.76 44.10
C LEU A 373 -5.15 -39.40 45.16
N ALA A 374 -6.41 -39.59 44.82
CA ALA A 374 -7.40 -40.34 45.57
C ALA A 374 -7.85 -41.49 44.66
N GLU A 375 -7.44 -42.71 44.96
CA GLU A 375 -7.76 -43.89 44.14
C GLU A 375 -8.01 -45.09 45.04
N ALA A 376 -9.15 -45.75 44.83
CA ALA A 376 -9.50 -47.00 45.52
C ALA A 376 -10.51 -47.81 44.70
N PHE A 377 -10.55 -49.12 44.98
CA PHE A 377 -11.67 -49.94 44.53
C PHE A 377 -12.92 -49.52 45.28
N ASN A 378 -14.03 -49.38 44.55
CA ASN A 378 -15.32 -48.96 45.10
C ASN A 378 -15.78 -49.94 46.20
N ASP A 379 -15.40 -51.22 46.08
CA ASP A 379 -15.72 -52.28 47.03
C ASP A 379 -14.90 -52.20 48.34
N VAL A 380 -13.75 -51.50 48.33
CA VAL A 380 -12.82 -51.43 49.48
C VAL A 380 -12.95 -50.11 50.23
N ASN A 381 -12.97 -48.99 49.51
CA ASN A 381 -13.21 -47.68 50.08
C ASN A 381 -13.86 -46.77 49.03
N PRO A 382 -15.17 -46.48 49.15
CA PRO A 382 -15.88 -45.65 48.18
C PRO A 382 -15.46 -44.16 48.21
N ASP A 383 -14.73 -43.72 49.24
CA ASP A 383 -14.18 -42.36 49.34
C ASP A 383 -12.70 -42.41 49.78
N PRO A 384 -11.76 -42.68 48.85
CA PRO A 384 -10.34 -42.65 49.16
C PRO A 384 -9.89 -41.23 49.51
N GLY A 385 -9.40 -41.02 50.74
CA GLY A 385 -8.80 -39.75 51.12
C GLY A 385 -7.60 -39.40 50.23
N TYR A 386 -7.51 -38.13 49.81
CA TYR A 386 -6.43 -37.63 48.95
C TYR A 386 -5.03 -37.82 49.56
N ARG A 387 -4.14 -38.44 48.80
CA ARG A 387 -2.73 -38.66 49.17
C ARG A 387 -1.83 -37.77 48.33
N LYS A 388 -0.82 -37.17 48.96
CA LYS A 388 0.12 -36.27 48.28
C LYS A 388 1.01 -37.05 47.31
N GLU A 389 1.23 -36.47 46.13
CA GLU A 389 2.23 -36.92 45.16
C GLU A 389 3.15 -35.76 44.79
N TRP A 390 4.41 -36.05 44.51
CA TRP A 390 5.33 -35.09 43.90
C TRP A 390 6.32 -35.81 42.99
N ARG A 391 6.81 -35.09 41.98
CA ARG A 391 7.81 -35.57 41.02
C ARG A 391 8.70 -34.41 40.62
N LEU A 392 10.00 -34.61 40.66
CA LEU A 392 11.01 -33.68 40.16
C LEU A 392 11.81 -34.42 39.07
N THR A 393 11.72 -33.93 37.85
CA THR A 393 12.44 -34.46 36.70
C THR A 393 13.40 -33.39 36.20
N LEU A 394 14.67 -33.75 36.06
CA LEU A 394 15.70 -32.95 35.39
C LEU A 394 16.10 -33.70 34.13
N GLU A 395 15.91 -33.06 32.98
CA GLU A 395 16.21 -33.64 31.66
C GLU A 395 17.34 -32.84 31.04
N LEU A 396 18.36 -33.53 30.54
CA LEU A 396 19.48 -32.98 29.80
C LEU A 396 19.57 -33.70 28.46
N GLU A 397 19.40 -33.00 27.36
CA GLU A 397 19.48 -33.54 26.00
C GLU A 397 20.60 -32.85 25.22
N TRP A 398 21.34 -33.59 24.40
CA TRP A 398 22.41 -33.03 23.58
C TRP A 398 22.54 -33.76 22.25
N ASN A 399 22.40 -33.01 21.15
CA ASN A 399 22.57 -33.52 19.79
C ASN A 399 24.03 -33.38 19.35
N VAL A 400 24.72 -34.52 19.23
CA VAL A 400 26.15 -34.60 18.85
C VAL A 400 26.32 -35.50 17.64
N GLY A 401 26.73 -34.92 16.51
CA GLY A 401 27.16 -35.69 15.34
C GLY A 401 26.06 -36.57 14.72
N GLY A 402 24.82 -36.12 14.73
CA GLY A 402 23.67 -36.84 14.16
C GLY A 402 22.98 -37.76 15.16
N SER A 403 23.48 -37.84 16.39
CA SER A 403 22.93 -38.67 17.45
C SER A 403 22.50 -37.81 18.64
N THR A 404 21.43 -38.20 19.32
CA THR A 404 20.92 -37.49 20.50
C THR A 404 21.29 -38.28 21.76
N VAL A 405 21.93 -37.62 22.71
CA VAL A 405 22.25 -38.17 24.03
C VAL A 405 21.40 -37.47 25.06
N GLY A 406 20.54 -38.22 25.74
CA GLY A 406 19.67 -37.73 26.80
C GLY A 406 20.06 -38.32 28.15
N TYR A 407 19.99 -37.52 29.20
CA TYR A 407 20.12 -37.93 30.58
C TYR A 407 18.95 -37.35 31.38
N SER A 408 18.13 -38.21 31.98
CA SER A 408 17.01 -37.79 32.83
C SER A 408 17.19 -38.30 34.26
N LEU A 409 17.18 -37.39 35.23
CA LEU A 409 17.09 -37.71 36.65
C LEU A 409 15.65 -37.46 37.11
N ASP A 410 14.95 -38.53 37.45
CA ASP A 410 13.55 -38.47 37.88
C ASP A 410 13.44 -38.96 39.33
N ASN A 411 12.93 -38.09 40.21
CA ASN A 411 12.70 -38.41 41.61
C ASN A 411 11.23 -38.17 41.92
N GLN A 412 10.50 -39.24 42.22
CA GLN A 412 9.05 -39.17 42.41
C GLN A 412 8.59 -39.99 43.61
N GLU A 413 7.54 -39.49 44.24
CA GLU A 413 6.79 -40.16 45.29
C GLU A 413 5.34 -40.33 44.83
N ILE A 414 4.99 -41.57 44.50
CA ILE A 414 3.65 -41.92 44.02
C ILE A 414 2.94 -42.70 45.14
N PRO A 415 1.74 -42.26 45.58
CA PRO A 415 0.95 -43.01 46.54
C PRO A 415 0.45 -44.34 45.93
N PRO A 416 0.19 -45.37 46.74
CA PRO A 416 -0.29 -46.67 46.23
C PRO A 416 -1.56 -46.47 45.39
N ASN A 417 -1.60 -47.11 44.21
CA ASN A 417 -2.76 -47.10 43.32
C ASN A 417 -3.41 -48.49 43.26
N VAL A 418 -4.62 -48.59 42.74
CA VAL A 418 -5.34 -49.89 42.68
C VAL A 418 -4.63 -50.93 41.82
N SER A 419 -3.73 -50.53 40.92
CA SER A 419 -2.89 -51.45 40.16
C SER A 419 -1.68 -52.00 40.91
N SER A 420 -1.21 -51.35 41.99
CA SER A 420 -0.05 -51.78 42.80
C SER A 420 -0.44 -52.51 44.10
N PHE A 421 -1.67 -53.04 44.13
CA PHE A 421 -2.45 -53.50 45.30
C PHE A 421 -1.77 -54.43 46.33
N GLN A 422 -0.60 -55.01 46.04
CA GLN A 422 0.12 -55.87 46.99
C GLN A 422 1.08 -55.12 47.94
N GLN A 423 1.34 -53.83 47.73
CA GLN A 423 2.22 -53.04 48.61
C GLN A 423 1.49 -51.79 49.13
N GLN A 424 1.17 -51.77 50.43
CA GLN A 424 0.52 -50.63 51.11
C GLN A 424 1.47 -49.43 51.36
N SER A 425 2.71 -49.49 50.88
CA SER A 425 3.71 -48.45 51.07
C SER A 425 3.74 -47.46 49.90
N THR A 426 3.88 -46.17 50.19
CA THR A 426 4.21 -45.15 49.19
C THR A 426 5.49 -45.55 48.46
N THR A 427 5.47 -45.48 47.13
CA THR A 427 6.63 -45.83 46.31
C THR A 427 7.43 -44.56 46.04
N GLN A 428 8.60 -44.48 46.65
CA GLN A 428 9.62 -43.48 46.29
C GLN A 428 10.55 -44.10 45.27
N THR A 429 10.57 -43.52 44.07
CA THR A 429 11.40 -44.01 42.97
C THR A 429 12.37 -42.91 42.56
N LYS A 430 13.66 -43.26 42.54
CA LYS A 430 14.70 -42.46 41.91
C LYS A 430 15.18 -43.21 40.67
N THR A 431 14.87 -42.67 39.50
CA THR A 431 15.24 -43.25 38.21
C THR A 431 16.27 -42.35 37.53
N ASN A 432 17.37 -42.97 37.10
CA ASN A 432 18.34 -42.34 36.22
C ASN A 432 18.21 -43.02 34.85
N THR A 433 17.85 -42.27 33.83
CA THR A 433 17.77 -42.80 32.47
C THR A 433 18.85 -42.16 31.63
N LEU A 434 19.62 -42.99 30.92
CA LEU A 434 20.54 -42.55 29.87
C LEU A 434 19.96 -43.05 28.55
N THR A 435 19.57 -42.15 27.67
CA THR A 435 19.08 -42.45 26.33
C THR A 435 20.15 -42.05 25.30
N ALA A 436 20.36 -42.90 24.31
CA ALA A 436 21.25 -42.62 23.20
C ALA A 436 20.55 -43.07 21.91
N SER A 437 20.11 -42.11 21.10
CA SER A 437 19.50 -42.35 19.80
C SER A 437 20.55 -42.14 18.71
N LEU A 438 20.78 -43.17 17.90
CA LEU A 438 21.79 -43.14 16.82
C LEU A 438 21.16 -42.67 15.52
N LEU A 439 21.75 -41.66 14.88
CA LEU A 439 21.32 -41.10 13.58
C LEU A 439 19.92 -40.45 13.56
N ASP A 440 19.35 -40.16 14.72
CA ASP A 440 18.01 -39.56 14.86
C ASP A 440 18.02 -38.05 14.55
N SER A 441 19.13 -37.36 14.79
CA SER A 441 19.25 -35.90 14.64
C SER A 441 19.75 -35.48 13.25
N MET A 442 19.57 -36.31 12.21
CA MET A 442 19.93 -35.94 10.83
C MET A 442 19.04 -34.82 10.28
N ASP A 443 17.80 -34.72 10.77
CA ASP A 443 16.86 -33.66 10.40
C ASP A 443 17.38 -32.28 10.85
N ASP A 444 17.95 -32.17 12.05
CA ASP A 444 18.55 -30.94 12.58
C ASP A 444 19.69 -30.40 11.70
N PHE A 445 20.48 -31.29 11.07
CA PHE A 445 21.51 -30.88 10.11
C PHE A 445 20.90 -30.33 8.82
N ALA A 446 19.84 -30.97 8.32
CA ALA A 446 19.13 -30.49 7.15
C ALA A 446 18.47 -29.13 7.44
N SER A 447 17.76 -29.00 8.56
CA SER A 447 17.08 -27.77 8.99
C SER A 447 18.05 -26.60 9.22
N THR A 448 19.25 -26.88 9.72
CA THR A 448 20.33 -25.87 9.86
C THR A 448 20.84 -25.41 8.49
N LYS A 449 20.99 -26.33 7.53
CA LYS A 449 21.36 -25.97 6.16
C LYS A 449 20.26 -25.22 5.44
N GLU A 450 19.00 -25.57 5.67
CA GLU A 450 17.86 -24.80 5.16
C GLU A 450 17.86 -23.36 5.69
N ALA A 451 18.13 -23.16 6.98
CA ALA A 451 18.25 -21.80 7.56
C ALA A 451 19.43 -21.01 6.99
N GLU A 452 20.57 -21.65 6.68
CA GLU A 452 21.70 -21.01 6.00
C GLU A 452 21.31 -20.55 4.59
N VAL A 453 20.58 -21.39 3.85
CA VAL A 453 20.05 -21.06 2.52
C VAL A 453 19.05 -19.90 2.60
N GLU A 454 18.11 -19.94 3.54
CA GLU A 454 17.13 -18.87 3.76
C GLU A 454 17.83 -17.52 4.06
N ARG A 455 18.89 -17.52 4.87
CA ARG A 455 19.70 -16.32 5.11
C ARG A 455 20.36 -15.79 3.83
N LEU A 456 20.88 -16.67 2.98
CA LEU A 456 21.49 -16.27 1.71
C LEU A 456 20.45 -15.73 0.72
N ASP A 457 19.26 -16.32 0.67
CA ASP A 457 18.15 -15.84 -0.15
C ASP A 457 17.72 -14.44 0.30
N GLN A 458 17.58 -14.20 1.61
CA GLN A 458 17.29 -12.87 2.18
C GLN A 458 18.39 -11.83 1.86
N LEU A 459 19.67 -12.24 1.83
CA LEU A 459 20.75 -11.35 1.41
C LEU A 459 20.61 -10.94 -0.07
N VAL A 460 20.23 -11.89 -0.93
CA VAL A 460 19.98 -11.62 -2.35
C VAL A 460 18.78 -10.69 -2.54
N GLU A 461 17.72 -10.84 -1.74
CA GLU A 461 16.56 -9.94 -1.73
C GLU A 461 16.97 -8.52 -1.33
N LEU A 462 17.77 -8.37 -0.27
CA LEU A 462 18.33 -7.08 0.14
C LEU A 462 19.17 -6.43 -0.97
N GLU A 463 20.09 -7.16 -1.60
CA GLU A 463 20.93 -6.62 -2.70
C GLU A 463 20.08 -6.20 -3.92
N LYS A 464 19.04 -6.96 -4.26
CA LYS A 464 18.11 -6.59 -5.33
C LYS A 464 17.40 -5.29 -4.95
N LYS A 465 16.95 -5.18 -3.70
CA LYS A 465 16.25 -4.01 -3.21
C LYS A 465 17.15 -2.78 -3.23
N GLU A 466 18.40 -2.87 -2.76
CA GLU A 466 19.38 -1.79 -2.85
C GLU A 466 19.57 -1.27 -4.28
N LYS A 467 19.73 -2.18 -5.26
CA LYS A 467 19.88 -1.80 -6.67
C LYS A 467 18.63 -1.10 -7.20
N GLU A 468 17.43 -1.55 -6.80
CA GLU A 468 16.18 -0.88 -7.10
C GLU A 468 16.12 0.51 -6.48
N VAL A 469 16.48 0.66 -5.20
CA VAL A 469 16.51 1.98 -4.53
C VAL A 469 17.38 2.97 -5.28
N VAL A 470 18.61 2.58 -5.61
CA VAL A 470 19.55 3.44 -6.35
C VAL A 470 19.00 3.81 -7.73
N ARG A 471 18.36 2.87 -8.43
CA ARG A 471 17.74 3.12 -9.73
C ARG A 471 16.59 4.12 -9.61
N ASP A 472 15.72 3.93 -8.61
CA ASP A 472 14.54 4.77 -8.41
C ASP A 472 14.95 6.21 -8.05
N VAL A 473 15.92 6.39 -7.14
CA VAL A 473 16.45 7.72 -6.78
C VAL A 473 17.05 8.42 -8.01
N LYS A 474 17.86 7.71 -8.81
CA LYS A 474 18.44 8.27 -10.03
C LYS A 474 17.38 8.68 -11.02
N LYS A 475 16.37 7.82 -11.24
CA LYS A 475 15.27 8.09 -12.16
C LYS A 475 14.48 9.32 -11.70
N ALA A 476 14.03 9.34 -10.45
CA ALA A 476 13.24 10.44 -9.88
C ALA A 476 14.02 11.77 -9.92
N TYR A 477 15.34 11.74 -9.64
CA TYR A 477 16.19 12.92 -9.76
C TYR A 477 16.24 13.49 -11.19
N PHE A 478 16.45 12.64 -12.20
CA PHE A 478 16.49 13.10 -13.60
C PHE A 478 15.12 13.51 -14.11
N ASP A 479 14.05 12.82 -13.72
CA ASP A 479 12.68 13.18 -14.07
C ASP A 479 12.30 14.53 -13.45
N TYR A 480 12.71 14.81 -12.20
CA TYR A 480 12.56 16.11 -11.57
C TYR A 480 13.29 17.23 -12.33
N GLN A 481 14.57 17.01 -12.68
CA GLN A 481 15.35 17.99 -13.46
C GLN A 481 14.70 18.28 -14.82
N LYS A 482 14.23 17.23 -15.50
CA LYS A 482 13.56 17.33 -16.79
C LYS A 482 12.25 18.12 -16.67
N ALA A 483 11.41 17.79 -15.69
CA ALA A 483 10.13 18.46 -15.47
C ALA A 483 10.34 19.96 -15.18
N ARG A 484 11.36 20.32 -14.40
CA ARG A 484 11.73 21.72 -14.14
C ARG A 484 12.05 22.50 -15.43
N ILE A 485 12.82 21.90 -16.34
CA ILE A 485 13.14 22.51 -17.64
C ILE A 485 11.89 22.63 -18.51
N GLN A 486 11.01 21.62 -18.49
CA GLN A 486 9.76 21.63 -19.24
C GLN A 486 8.79 22.71 -18.77
N VAL A 487 8.67 22.96 -17.46
CA VAL A 487 7.87 24.07 -16.91
C VAL A 487 8.40 25.40 -17.44
N LYS A 488 9.71 25.64 -17.30
CA LYS A 488 10.34 26.88 -17.78
C LYS A 488 10.11 27.12 -19.28
N SER A 489 10.33 26.09 -20.09
CA SER A 489 10.13 26.19 -21.55
C SER A 489 8.65 26.41 -21.93
N SER A 490 7.72 25.72 -21.25
CA SER A 490 6.29 25.86 -21.53
C SER A 490 5.74 27.21 -21.08
N LEU A 491 6.26 27.75 -19.96
CA LEU A 491 5.89 29.08 -19.47
C LEU A 491 6.34 30.19 -20.43
N GLN A 492 7.56 30.10 -20.97
CA GLN A 492 8.04 31.02 -22.01
C GLN A 492 7.19 30.96 -23.28
N ARG A 493 6.80 29.75 -23.71
CA ARG A 493 5.92 29.56 -24.88
C ARG A 493 4.53 30.13 -24.65
N ALA A 494 3.94 29.90 -23.47
CA ALA A 494 2.64 30.46 -23.09
C ALA A 494 2.66 31.99 -23.12
N ASN A 495 3.68 32.62 -22.52
CA ASN A 495 3.87 34.07 -22.54
C ASN A 495 3.99 34.60 -23.98
N TYR A 496 4.82 33.97 -24.82
CA TYR A 496 4.93 34.34 -26.23
C TYR A 496 3.59 34.26 -26.96
N ARG A 497 2.84 33.17 -26.80
CA ARG A 497 1.50 33.02 -27.41
C ARG A 497 0.51 34.05 -26.91
N GLN A 498 0.58 34.41 -25.63
CA GLN A 498 -0.27 35.44 -25.07
C GLN A 498 -0.03 36.80 -25.74
N ARG A 499 1.24 37.17 -25.95
CA ARG A 499 1.59 38.38 -26.71
C ARG A 499 1.10 38.32 -28.16
N VAL A 500 1.19 37.15 -28.81
CA VAL A 500 0.63 36.97 -30.16
C VAL A 500 -0.88 37.20 -30.16
N VAL A 501 -1.63 36.64 -29.20
CA VAL A 501 -3.08 36.87 -29.07
C VAL A 501 -3.40 38.35 -28.87
N MET A 502 -2.64 39.05 -28.01
CA MET A 502 -2.83 40.50 -27.80
C MET A 502 -2.61 41.30 -29.09
N LEU A 503 -1.56 40.99 -29.85
CA LEU A 503 -1.28 41.65 -31.12
C LEU A 503 -2.35 41.33 -32.18
N THR A 504 -2.77 40.07 -32.30
CA THR A 504 -3.82 39.66 -33.22
C THR A 504 -5.16 40.29 -32.86
N LYS A 505 -5.47 40.47 -31.57
CA LYS A 505 -6.65 41.21 -31.11
C LYS A 505 -6.63 42.66 -31.59
N HIS A 506 -5.51 43.36 -31.37
CA HIS A 506 -5.37 44.75 -31.82
C HIS A 506 -5.49 44.88 -33.35
N LYS A 507 -4.93 43.92 -34.10
CA LYS A 507 -5.10 43.86 -35.56
C LYS A 507 -6.54 43.61 -35.96
N LEU A 508 -7.26 42.75 -35.24
CA LEU A 508 -8.68 42.45 -35.50
C LEU A 508 -9.53 43.70 -35.29
N ASP A 509 -9.26 44.46 -34.22
CA ASP A 509 -9.94 45.73 -33.92
C ASP A 509 -9.74 46.77 -35.04
N ASN A 510 -8.58 46.72 -35.72
CA ASN A 510 -8.28 47.54 -36.89
C ASN A 510 -8.73 46.92 -38.24
N ASN A 511 -9.37 45.75 -38.21
CA ASN A 511 -9.76 44.94 -39.38
C ASN A 511 -8.57 44.55 -40.29
N GLU A 512 -7.38 44.37 -39.73
CA GLU A 512 -6.18 43.91 -40.46
C GLU A 512 -6.08 42.38 -40.54
N VAL A 513 -6.84 41.66 -39.71
CA VAL A 513 -6.90 40.19 -39.66
C VAL A 513 -8.35 39.72 -39.58
N GLU A 514 -8.59 38.49 -40.02
CA GLU A 514 -9.90 37.87 -39.97
C GLU A 514 -10.24 37.36 -38.55
N THR A 515 -11.52 37.09 -38.29
CA THR A 515 -11.99 36.65 -36.96
C THR A 515 -11.50 35.24 -36.65
N SER A 516 -11.40 34.38 -37.67
CA SER A 516 -10.84 33.04 -37.61
C SER A 516 -9.37 33.04 -37.22
N GLU A 517 -8.57 34.01 -37.67
CA GLU A 517 -7.16 34.13 -37.29
C GLU A 517 -7.01 34.45 -35.79
N TYR A 518 -7.87 35.35 -35.26
CA TYR A 518 -7.89 35.64 -33.83
C TYR A 518 -8.35 34.44 -33.00
N LEU A 519 -9.40 33.73 -33.43
CA LEU A 519 -9.85 32.50 -32.78
C LEU A 519 -8.77 31.42 -32.80
N GLY A 520 -8.07 31.27 -33.93
CA GLY A 520 -6.93 30.36 -34.08
C GLY A 520 -5.81 30.68 -33.10
N ALA A 521 -5.44 31.96 -32.96
CA ALA A 521 -4.44 32.40 -31.99
C ALA A 521 -4.85 32.10 -30.53
N ASN A 522 -6.12 32.25 -30.18
CA ASN A 522 -6.62 31.91 -28.84
C ASN A 522 -6.60 30.40 -28.58
N ASN A 523 -6.98 29.59 -29.57
CA ASN A 523 -6.92 28.14 -29.48
C ASN A 523 -5.46 27.66 -29.29
N ASP A 524 -4.51 28.27 -30.01
CA ASP A 524 -3.08 28.00 -29.85
C ASP A 524 -2.57 28.38 -28.45
N LEU A 525 -2.99 29.54 -27.91
CA LEU A 525 -2.68 29.94 -26.53
C LEU A 525 -3.22 28.91 -25.53
N LEU A 526 -4.49 28.52 -25.67
CA LEU A 526 -5.14 27.54 -24.80
C LEU A 526 -4.41 26.20 -24.80
N ARG A 527 -3.94 25.73 -25.96
CA ARG A 527 -3.12 24.50 -26.07
C ARG A 527 -1.78 24.62 -25.35
N GLU A 528 -1.11 25.77 -25.42
CA GLU A 528 0.13 25.99 -24.67
C GLU A 528 -0.12 26.14 -23.16
N ILE A 529 -1.24 26.74 -22.74
CA ILE A 529 -1.68 26.79 -21.33
C ILE A 529 -1.91 25.38 -20.80
N ASN A 530 -2.62 24.52 -21.53
CA ASN A 530 -2.81 23.12 -21.17
C ASN A 530 -1.48 22.36 -21.08
N THR A 531 -0.54 22.66 -21.99
CA THR A 531 0.82 22.10 -21.96
C THR A 531 1.58 22.56 -20.72
N LEU A 532 1.41 23.82 -20.28
CA LEU A 532 1.97 24.33 -19.04
C LEU A 532 1.36 23.67 -17.81
N HIS A 533 0.02 23.54 -17.73
CA HIS A 533 -0.64 22.81 -16.64
C HIS A 533 -0.12 21.39 -16.51
N LYS A 534 0.05 20.70 -17.64
CA LYS A 534 0.66 19.37 -17.69
C LYS A 534 2.10 19.38 -17.19
N ALA A 535 2.94 20.30 -17.67
CA ALA A 535 4.31 20.42 -17.21
C ALA A 535 4.41 20.71 -15.70
N LEU A 536 3.50 21.52 -15.14
CA LEU A 536 3.41 21.78 -13.70
C LEU A 536 2.99 20.53 -12.92
N ALA A 537 1.98 19.80 -13.40
CA ALA A 537 1.56 18.54 -12.79
C ALA A 537 2.69 17.50 -12.81
N ASP A 538 3.40 17.38 -13.93
CA ASP A 538 4.58 16.51 -14.07
C ASP A 538 5.71 16.94 -13.11
N TYR A 539 5.91 18.24 -12.89
CA TYR A 539 6.88 18.76 -11.93
C TYR A 539 6.54 18.40 -10.48
N PHE A 540 5.30 18.61 -10.06
CA PHE A 540 4.87 18.24 -8.70
C PHE A 540 4.85 16.71 -8.49
N THR A 541 4.48 15.96 -9.52
CA THR A 541 4.57 14.50 -9.56
C THR A 541 6.01 14.04 -9.37
N ALA A 542 6.95 14.57 -10.15
CA ALA A 542 8.37 14.23 -10.02
C ALA A 542 8.94 14.61 -8.65
N LYS A 543 8.44 15.69 -8.03
CA LYS A 543 8.79 16.08 -6.66
C LYS A 543 8.29 15.06 -5.63
N ALA A 544 7.04 14.60 -5.75
CA ALA A 544 6.48 13.56 -4.89
C ALA A 544 7.19 12.21 -5.08
N GLU A 545 7.53 11.84 -6.31
CA GLU A 545 8.32 10.64 -6.61
C GLU A 545 9.74 10.72 -6.04
N LEU A 546 10.36 11.90 -6.06
CA LEU A 546 11.68 12.10 -5.46
C LEU A 546 11.63 11.96 -3.93
N ASN A 547 10.62 12.56 -3.28
CA ASN A 547 10.36 12.38 -1.84
C ASN A 547 10.19 10.90 -1.48
N TYR A 548 9.39 10.18 -2.26
CA TYR A 548 9.20 8.72 -2.11
C TYR A 548 10.53 7.96 -2.28
N ALA A 549 11.30 8.26 -3.34
CA ALA A 549 12.54 7.56 -3.62
C ALA A 549 13.61 7.75 -2.55
N VAL A 550 13.67 8.94 -1.93
CA VAL A 550 14.55 9.27 -0.79
C VAL A 550 14.04 8.65 0.52
N GLY A 551 12.76 8.31 0.63
CA GLY A 551 12.19 7.72 1.85
C GLY A 551 11.64 8.74 2.85
N SER A 552 11.37 9.97 2.43
CA SER A 552 10.89 11.04 3.32
C SER A 552 9.70 11.78 2.71
N TYR A 553 8.62 11.95 3.49
CA TYR A 553 7.38 12.59 3.06
C TYR A 553 7.56 14.06 2.61
N ASP A 554 8.49 14.76 3.26
CA ASP A 554 8.64 16.22 3.17
C ASP A 554 10.10 16.62 2.90
N PHE A 555 10.83 15.79 2.14
CA PHE A 555 12.20 16.13 1.74
C PHE A 555 12.22 17.40 0.89
N LEU A 556 11.32 17.49 -0.08
CA LEU A 556 10.95 18.73 -0.75
C LEU A 556 9.47 19.04 -0.47
N PRO A 557 9.10 20.27 -0.11
CA PRO A 557 7.73 20.62 0.25
C PRO A 557 6.79 20.45 -0.96
N ALA A 558 5.95 19.40 -0.94
CA ALA A 558 5.24 18.93 -2.14
C ALA A 558 4.38 20.01 -2.82
N GLU A 559 3.76 20.91 -2.05
CA GLU A 559 2.85 21.94 -2.58
C GLU A 559 3.53 23.27 -2.94
N GLN A 560 4.79 23.50 -2.53
CA GLN A 560 5.46 24.77 -2.77
C GLN A 560 6.07 24.82 -4.18
N LEU A 561 5.74 25.88 -4.94
CA LEU A 561 6.42 26.24 -6.17
C LEU A 561 7.80 26.81 -5.86
N GLU A 562 8.82 26.36 -6.59
CA GLU A 562 10.11 27.05 -6.63
C GLU A 562 9.99 28.33 -7.47
N ASP A 563 10.70 29.39 -7.08
CA ASP A 563 10.83 30.58 -7.91
C ASP A 563 11.69 30.24 -9.14
N PHE A 564 11.06 30.09 -10.31
CA PHE A 564 11.73 29.69 -11.56
C PHE A 564 12.58 30.81 -12.21
N TYR A 565 12.63 31.99 -11.59
CA TYR A 565 13.09 33.26 -12.19
C TYR A 565 14.29 33.94 -11.51
N GLU A 566 14.87 33.31 -10.50
CA GLU A 566 16.20 33.69 -9.98
C GLU A 566 17.33 32.94 -10.71
#